data_AF-A0A962TEH3-F1
#
_entry.id   AF-A0A962TEH3-F1
#
_cell.length_a   1.000
_cell.length_b   1.000
_cell.length_c   1.000
_cell.angle_alpha   90.00
_cell.angle_beta   90.00
_cell.angle_gamma   90.00
#
_symmetry.space_group_name_H-M   'P 1'
#
loop_
_entity.id
_entity.type
_entity.pdbx_description
1 polymer ?
#
loop_
_entity_poly.entity_id
_entity_poly.type
_entity_poly.pdbx_seq_one_letter_code
_entity_poly.pdbx_strand_id
1 'polypeptide(L)'
;MFGKKKDDKTFKYPGIRMAMDGNSAVILCEREASDAAGAYPITPSTQMGEYWAEETAKGHLNISGKPLIFVEPESEHAAAAVTAGMSMTGLRATNFSSAQGVAFMHESLYAAVGKRLPYVLNIGSRAITKASLNVHCGHDDYHCIDDTGFFQVFANNAQGAADLNLIGRKIAELSLTPAAVGQDGFLTTHLIEPLQVPERELVEEFCGRPDDIIDSPTPAQRIVYGDKRRRVPEVWDVDNPMLSGSVQNQDAYMQAVAAQRPYFFEHIAGIADEVMDEFHALTGRRYHRVGTYKTEDADYLLVGQGSMVVQAQAVADYLRETRKLKVGVVDITMFRPFPGDLIGGLMRGRKGVAVLERTDQPLAEDLPIMRELRAALTKCLENGHWAHEGHKPYPRYAELGHADLPPLYSGAYGLGSRDLQPEGLIAAVENMLPEGHQQKFFYLGVDFVREPTDPKDEIRIQRTLDAYPNIKGLALRGSENPDLLPPGAITVRMHSVGGWGAVT
;
A
#
# COMPACT_ATOMS: atom_id res chain seq x y z
N MET A 1 -26.92 17.62 9.17
CA MET A 1 -26.62 18.78 10.05
C MET A 1 -26.85 18.34 11.50
N PHE A 2 -25.81 17.96 12.25
CA PHE A 2 -25.72 18.01 13.73
C PHE A 2 -24.25 17.86 14.11
N GLY A 3 -23.74 18.86 14.84
CA GLY A 3 -22.33 19.07 15.08
C GLY A 3 -21.70 18.04 16.00
N LYS A 4 -20.59 17.45 15.54
CA LYS A 4 -19.46 17.23 16.43
C LYS A 4 -18.83 18.61 16.66
N LYS A 5 -18.64 19.00 17.93
CA LYS A 5 -17.71 20.08 18.28
C LYS A 5 -16.45 19.83 17.45
N LYS A 6 -16.10 20.74 16.52
CA LYS A 6 -14.75 20.76 15.98
C LYS A 6 -13.88 20.97 17.21
N ASP A 7 -13.10 19.97 17.59
CA ASP A 7 -11.97 20.24 18.45
C ASP A 7 -11.17 21.30 17.71
N ASP A 8 -11.13 22.51 18.27
CA ASP A 8 -10.40 23.68 17.76
C ASP A 8 -8.89 23.47 17.99
N LYS A 9 -8.44 22.22 17.84
CA LYS A 9 -7.06 21.81 18.00
C LYS A 9 -6.33 22.26 16.75
N THR A 10 -5.66 23.39 16.87
CA THR A 10 -4.69 23.83 15.87
C THR A 10 -3.49 22.90 15.92
N PHE A 11 -3.27 22.16 14.84
CA PHE A 11 -2.06 21.36 14.65
C PHE A 11 -0.92 22.26 14.18
N LYS A 12 0.31 21.90 14.52
CA LYS A 12 1.50 22.72 14.20
C LYS A 12 1.73 22.79 12.69
N TYR A 13 1.50 21.67 12.01
CA TYR A 13 1.72 21.49 10.57
C TYR A 13 0.47 20.91 9.89
N PRO A 14 -0.62 21.70 9.78
CA PRO A 14 -1.87 21.21 9.20
C PRO A 14 -1.75 20.88 7.70
N GLY A 15 -0.69 21.34 7.05
CA GLY A 15 -0.42 21.23 5.62
C GLY A 15 -0.90 22.45 4.83
N ILE A 16 -0.33 22.61 3.63
CA ILE A 16 -0.66 23.68 2.68
C ILE A 16 -1.69 23.15 1.69
N ARG A 17 -2.87 23.78 1.66
CA ARG A 17 -3.94 23.37 0.77
C ARG A 17 -3.58 23.61 -0.70
N MET A 18 -3.46 22.55 -1.47
CA MET A 18 -3.19 22.57 -2.90
C MET A 18 -4.06 21.54 -3.63
N ALA A 19 -4.07 21.57 -4.97
CA ALA A 19 -4.66 20.52 -5.79
C ALA A 19 -3.58 19.99 -6.74
N MET A 20 -3.27 18.69 -6.65
CA MET A 20 -2.32 18.00 -7.53
C MET A 20 -2.58 16.50 -7.51
N ASP A 21 -1.92 15.77 -8.40
CA ASP A 21 -1.95 14.31 -8.47
C ASP A 21 -0.96 13.63 -7.50
N GLY A 22 -1.08 12.32 -7.35
CA GLY A 22 -0.23 11.53 -6.45
C GLY A 22 1.25 11.47 -6.83
N ASN A 23 1.62 11.57 -8.11
CA ASN A 23 3.04 11.64 -8.51
C ASN A 23 3.66 12.96 -8.04
N SER A 24 2.97 14.07 -8.32
CA SER A 24 3.37 15.41 -7.85
C SER A 24 3.49 15.47 -6.33
N ALA A 25 2.52 14.90 -5.61
CA ALA A 25 2.50 14.87 -4.15
C ALA A 25 3.70 14.12 -3.53
N VAL A 26 4.09 12.99 -4.12
CA VAL A 26 5.31 12.25 -3.72
C VAL A 26 6.56 13.09 -3.93
N ILE A 27 6.69 13.76 -5.08
CA ILE A 27 7.89 14.54 -5.39
C ILE A 27 8.02 15.78 -4.50
N LEU A 28 6.93 16.44 -4.13
CA LEU A 28 6.98 17.53 -3.16
C LEU A 28 7.47 17.10 -1.78
N CYS A 29 7.27 15.82 -1.39
CA CYS A 29 7.82 15.29 -0.14
C CYS A 29 9.28 14.87 -0.33
N GLU A 30 9.57 14.11 -1.38
CA GLU A 30 10.90 13.52 -1.62
C GLU A 30 11.95 14.58 -1.91
N ARG A 31 11.64 15.63 -2.69
CA ARG A 31 12.62 16.70 -2.99
C ARG A 31 13.08 17.44 -1.74
N GLU A 32 12.22 17.49 -0.72
CA GLU A 32 12.54 18.13 0.56
C GLU A 32 13.31 17.14 1.45
N ALA A 33 12.88 15.87 1.51
CA ALA A 33 13.38 14.89 2.46
C ALA A 33 14.66 14.16 2.05
N SER A 34 14.91 14.00 0.75
CA SER A 34 15.92 13.10 0.18
C SER A 34 17.09 13.82 -0.47
N ASP A 35 18.24 13.15 -0.55
CA ASP A 35 19.45 13.68 -1.18
C ASP A 35 19.57 13.25 -2.65
N ALA A 36 19.12 12.04 -2.97
CA ALA A 36 19.39 11.44 -4.28
C ALA A 36 18.28 10.51 -4.76
N ALA A 37 18.09 10.42 -6.07
CA ALA A 37 17.20 9.45 -6.70
C ALA A 37 17.87 8.69 -7.84
N GLY A 38 17.65 7.38 -7.87
CA GLY A 38 17.91 6.52 -9.02
C GLY A 38 16.58 6.14 -9.65
N ALA A 39 16.38 6.41 -10.95
CA ALA A 39 15.13 6.07 -11.62
C ALA A 39 15.34 5.72 -13.08
N TYR A 40 14.42 4.92 -13.63
CA TYR A 40 14.34 4.64 -15.06
C TYR A 40 12.87 4.79 -15.49
N PRO A 41 12.58 5.40 -16.65
CA PRO A 41 11.23 5.78 -17.01
C PRO A 41 10.35 4.56 -17.31
N ILE A 42 9.28 4.40 -16.52
CA ILE A 42 8.21 3.42 -16.78
C ILE A 42 6.86 3.98 -16.35
N THR A 43 5.88 3.99 -17.25
CA THR A 43 4.53 4.49 -16.95
C THR A 43 3.86 3.60 -15.89
N PRO A 44 3.12 4.15 -14.90
CA PRO A 44 2.82 5.56 -14.65
C PRO A 44 3.78 6.29 -13.70
N SER A 45 4.88 5.69 -13.26
CA SER A 45 5.86 6.34 -12.37
C SER A 45 6.82 7.30 -13.09
N THR A 46 6.84 7.33 -14.42
CA THR A 46 7.71 8.22 -15.23
C THR A 46 7.71 9.67 -14.72
N GLN A 47 6.53 10.24 -14.44
CA GLN A 47 6.41 11.62 -13.96
C GLN A 47 7.15 11.87 -12.64
N MET A 48 7.24 10.88 -11.74
CA MET A 48 8.02 11.05 -10.52
C MET A 48 9.51 11.26 -10.84
N GLY A 49 10.07 10.46 -11.75
CA GLY A 49 11.45 10.63 -12.21
C GLY A 49 11.66 11.97 -12.95
N GLU A 50 10.74 12.34 -13.85
CA GLU A 50 10.78 13.60 -14.58
C GLU A 50 10.73 14.81 -13.64
N TYR A 51 9.79 14.85 -12.71
CA TYR A 51 9.66 15.96 -11.77
C TYR A 51 10.84 16.04 -10.79
N TRP A 52 11.43 14.91 -10.38
CA TRP A 52 12.69 14.92 -9.63
C TRP A 52 13.83 15.55 -10.45
N ALA A 53 13.96 15.14 -11.71
CA ALA A 53 14.96 15.69 -12.62
C ALA A 53 14.77 17.20 -12.84
N GLU A 54 13.51 17.66 -12.94
CA GLU A 54 13.19 19.09 -13.03
C GLU A 54 13.61 19.87 -11.77
N GLU A 55 13.31 19.35 -10.57
CA GLU A 55 13.71 20.00 -9.32
C GLU A 55 15.24 20.03 -9.17
N THR A 56 15.91 18.96 -9.59
CA THR A 56 17.38 18.90 -9.69
C THR A 56 17.90 19.97 -10.64
N ALA A 57 17.33 20.11 -11.84
CA ALA A 57 17.73 21.12 -12.83
C ALA A 57 17.47 22.56 -12.38
N LYS A 58 16.43 22.80 -11.56
CA LYS A 58 16.14 24.09 -10.92
C LYS A 58 17.13 24.44 -9.80
N GLY A 59 17.99 23.51 -9.39
CA GLY A 59 18.92 23.69 -8.27
C GLY A 59 18.22 23.68 -6.91
N HIS A 60 17.13 22.90 -6.77
CA HIS A 60 16.42 22.76 -5.50
C HIS A 60 17.39 22.28 -4.40
N LEU A 61 17.33 22.92 -3.23
CA LEU A 61 18.07 22.51 -2.05
C LEU A 61 17.13 21.84 -1.06
N ASN A 62 17.39 20.59 -0.70
CA ASN A 62 16.58 19.83 0.26
C ASN A 62 16.70 20.41 1.70
N ILE A 63 16.02 19.83 2.69
CA ILE A 63 16.07 20.31 4.10
C ILE A 63 17.48 20.29 4.72
N SER A 64 18.40 19.52 4.13
CA SER A 64 19.81 19.47 4.54
C SER A 64 20.65 20.57 3.89
N GLY A 65 20.05 21.43 3.06
CA GLY A 65 20.74 22.47 2.31
C GLY A 65 21.60 21.93 1.17
N LYS A 66 21.36 20.69 0.72
CA LYS A 66 22.14 20.02 -0.32
C LYS A 66 21.38 20.03 -1.65
N PRO A 67 22.07 20.17 -2.80
CA PRO A 67 21.45 19.99 -4.10
C PRO A 67 21.05 18.53 -4.29
N LEU A 68 19.96 18.31 -5.02
CA LEU A 68 19.50 16.96 -5.36
C LEU A 68 20.46 16.29 -6.34
N ILE A 69 20.61 14.97 -6.19
CA ILE A 69 21.35 14.11 -7.13
C ILE A 69 20.33 13.27 -7.91
N PHE A 70 20.48 13.20 -9.22
CA PHE A 70 19.67 12.33 -10.06
C PHE A 70 20.56 11.45 -10.93
N VAL A 71 20.30 10.14 -10.93
CA VAL A 71 20.97 9.19 -11.81
C VAL A 71 19.92 8.39 -12.58
N GLU A 72 19.94 8.53 -13.90
CA GLU A 72 19.17 7.72 -14.84
C GLU A 72 20.10 6.69 -15.49
N PRO A 73 20.05 5.41 -15.07
CA PRO A 73 20.87 4.35 -15.66
C PRO A 73 20.17 3.73 -16.88
N GLU A 74 20.68 2.60 -17.38
CA GLU A 74 20.17 1.94 -18.58
C GLU A 74 18.92 1.07 -18.36
N SER A 75 18.55 0.80 -17.11
CA SER A 75 17.39 -0.03 -16.76
C SER A 75 16.93 0.13 -15.31
N GLU A 76 15.75 -0.42 -14.99
CA GLU A 76 15.23 -0.48 -13.62
C GLU A 76 16.12 -1.31 -12.67
N HIS A 77 16.70 -2.42 -13.13
CA HIS A 77 17.61 -3.22 -12.31
C HIS A 77 18.83 -2.39 -11.86
N ALA A 78 19.42 -1.63 -12.79
CA ALA A 78 20.50 -0.71 -12.48
C ALA A 78 20.05 0.49 -11.65
N ALA A 79 18.82 0.99 -11.83
CA ALA A 79 18.25 2.05 -10.99
C ALA A 79 18.16 1.62 -9.52
N ALA A 80 17.73 0.39 -9.25
CA ALA A 80 17.75 -0.16 -7.90
C ALA A 80 19.18 -0.28 -7.34
N ALA A 81 20.14 -0.73 -8.16
CA ALA A 81 21.54 -0.87 -7.76
C ALA A 81 22.19 0.49 -7.42
N VAL A 82 21.99 1.51 -8.25
CA VAL A 82 22.49 2.87 -8.00
C VAL A 82 21.83 3.47 -6.75
N THR A 83 20.52 3.27 -6.57
CA THR A 83 19.81 3.72 -5.36
C THR A 83 20.41 3.08 -4.10
N ALA A 84 20.67 1.78 -4.13
CA ALA A 84 21.35 1.08 -3.04
C ALA A 84 22.76 1.63 -2.81
N GLY A 85 23.54 1.86 -3.88
CA GLY A 85 24.87 2.44 -3.78
C GLY A 85 24.89 3.82 -3.11
N MET A 86 23.96 4.71 -3.48
CA MET A 86 23.82 6.02 -2.85
C MET A 86 23.43 5.89 -1.36
N SER A 87 22.54 4.96 -1.02
CA SER A 87 22.20 4.70 0.37
C SER A 87 23.38 4.17 1.18
N MET A 88 24.25 3.35 0.57
CA MET A 88 25.45 2.83 1.24
C MET A 88 26.43 3.93 1.63
N THR A 89 26.49 5.05 0.90
CA THR A 89 27.35 6.20 1.25
C THR A 89 26.69 7.15 2.25
N GLY A 90 25.60 6.74 2.90
CA GLY A 90 24.89 7.57 3.87
C GLY A 90 23.96 8.63 3.26
N LEU A 91 23.68 8.61 1.95
CA LEU A 91 22.69 9.53 1.37
C LEU A 91 21.28 8.99 1.60
N ARG A 92 20.31 9.90 1.79
CA ARG A 92 18.90 9.53 1.66
C ARG A 92 18.56 9.31 0.20
N ALA A 93 18.45 8.05 -0.17
CA ALA A 93 18.09 7.65 -1.52
C ALA A 93 16.58 7.38 -1.67
N THR A 94 16.06 7.65 -2.86
CA THR A 94 14.70 7.27 -3.29
C THR A 94 14.72 6.68 -4.70
N ASN A 95 13.71 5.89 -5.04
CA ASN A 95 13.55 5.26 -6.34
C ASN A 95 12.08 5.33 -6.78
N PHE A 96 11.83 5.41 -8.08
CA PHE A 96 10.50 5.49 -8.67
C PHE A 96 10.33 4.39 -9.74
N SER A 97 9.34 3.51 -9.58
CA SER A 97 9.08 2.44 -10.56
C SER A 97 7.63 1.95 -10.58
N SER A 98 7.35 1.06 -11.54
CA SER A 98 6.05 0.44 -11.79
C SER A 98 6.23 -0.90 -12.53
N ALA A 99 5.26 -1.81 -12.38
CA ALA A 99 5.08 -3.02 -13.18
C ALA A 99 6.37 -3.83 -13.46
N GLN A 100 6.76 -3.89 -14.74
CA GLN A 100 7.90 -4.68 -15.20
C GLN A 100 9.21 -4.18 -14.58
N GLY A 101 9.28 -2.89 -14.29
CA GLY A 101 10.42 -2.28 -13.64
C GLY A 101 10.64 -2.85 -12.25
N VAL A 102 9.60 -2.88 -11.43
CA VAL A 102 9.65 -3.48 -10.09
C VAL A 102 9.99 -4.97 -10.16
N ALA A 103 9.36 -5.71 -11.09
CA ALA A 103 9.68 -7.12 -11.30
C ALA A 103 11.15 -7.33 -11.72
N PHE A 104 11.69 -6.43 -12.55
CA PHE A 104 13.08 -6.49 -12.99
C PHE A 104 14.09 -6.09 -11.90
N MET A 105 13.68 -5.26 -10.94
CA MET A 105 14.47 -4.90 -9.75
C MET A 105 14.56 -6.01 -8.70
N HIS A 106 13.70 -7.04 -8.75
CA HIS A 106 13.41 -7.96 -7.64
C HIS A 106 14.66 -8.53 -6.94
N GLU A 107 15.66 -8.97 -7.70
CA GLU A 107 16.93 -9.49 -7.16
C GLU A 107 17.71 -8.42 -6.36
N SER A 108 17.83 -7.21 -6.90
CA SER A 108 18.50 -6.07 -6.24
C SER A 108 17.82 -5.68 -4.92
N LEU A 109 16.51 -5.90 -4.77
CA LEU A 109 15.77 -5.55 -3.56
C LEU A 109 16.20 -6.39 -2.35
N TYR A 110 16.44 -7.70 -2.55
CA TYR A 110 16.98 -8.57 -1.49
C TYR A 110 18.32 -8.06 -0.97
N ALA A 111 19.19 -7.61 -1.88
CA ALA A 111 20.50 -7.10 -1.52
C ALA A 111 20.41 -5.79 -0.71
N ALA A 112 19.44 -4.93 -1.04
CA ALA A 112 19.20 -3.69 -0.29
C ALA A 112 18.72 -3.95 1.14
N VAL A 113 17.75 -4.85 1.30
CA VAL A 113 17.27 -5.30 2.61
C VAL A 113 18.41 -5.93 3.40
N GLY A 114 19.12 -6.89 2.81
CA GLY A 114 20.26 -7.58 3.42
C GLY A 114 21.28 -6.62 4.01
N LYS A 115 21.62 -5.56 3.25
CA LYS A 115 22.58 -4.51 3.63
C LYS A 115 22.03 -3.43 4.58
N ARG A 116 20.77 -3.55 5.03
CA ARG A 116 20.12 -2.61 5.97
C ARG A 116 20.02 -1.17 5.44
N LEU A 117 19.74 -1.02 4.15
CA LEU A 117 19.71 0.28 3.48
C LEU A 117 18.33 0.93 3.63
N PRO A 118 18.17 2.09 4.29
CA PRO A 118 16.87 2.70 4.56
C PRO A 118 16.39 3.58 3.39
N TYR A 119 16.47 3.12 2.14
CA TYR A 119 15.92 3.87 1.00
C TYR A 119 14.44 3.58 0.79
N VAL A 120 13.75 4.48 0.07
CA VAL A 120 12.32 4.37 -0.25
C VAL A 120 12.13 4.03 -1.72
N LEU A 121 11.39 2.97 -2.02
CA LEU A 121 10.90 2.61 -3.35
C LEU A 121 9.45 3.08 -3.49
N ASN A 122 9.22 4.09 -4.32
CA ASN A 122 7.88 4.58 -4.64
C ASN A 122 7.33 3.83 -5.85
N ILE A 123 6.17 3.18 -5.65
CA ILE A 123 5.55 2.30 -6.64
C ILE A 123 4.24 2.94 -7.12
N GLY A 124 4.21 3.35 -8.39
CA GLY A 124 2.96 3.65 -9.08
C GLY A 124 2.34 2.35 -9.57
N SER A 125 1.59 1.65 -8.72
CA SER A 125 1.19 0.25 -8.92
C SER A 125 0.42 0.04 -10.21
N ARG A 126 0.98 -0.80 -11.08
CA ARG A 126 0.53 -1.06 -12.44
C ARG A 126 0.46 -2.57 -12.69
N ALA A 127 -0.52 -2.97 -13.51
CA ALA A 127 -0.69 -4.35 -13.92
C ALA A 127 0.57 -4.90 -14.62
N ILE A 128 0.98 -6.10 -14.21
CA ILE A 128 2.04 -6.84 -14.91
C ILE A 128 1.49 -7.38 -16.23
N THR A 129 2.31 -7.35 -17.29
CA THR A 129 1.99 -7.94 -18.60
C THR A 129 1.71 -9.44 -18.43
N LYS A 130 0.47 -9.86 -18.69
CA LYS A 130 0.04 -11.26 -18.70
C LYS A 130 -0.15 -11.71 -20.15
N ALA A 131 -1.39 -11.96 -20.57
CA ALA A 131 -1.72 -12.23 -21.98
C ALA A 131 -1.50 -11.01 -22.89
N SER A 132 -1.54 -9.81 -22.31
CA SER A 132 -1.33 -8.54 -23.01
C SER A 132 -0.69 -7.52 -22.07
N LEU A 133 -0.03 -6.51 -22.65
CA LEU A 133 0.45 -5.34 -21.92
C LEU A 133 -0.74 -4.50 -21.43
N ASN A 134 -0.67 -4.01 -20.20
CA ASN A 134 -1.56 -2.99 -19.69
C ASN A 134 -0.73 -1.94 -18.91
N VAL A 135 -0.88 -0.66 -19.25
CA VAL A 135 -0.17 0.44 -18.59
C VAL A 135 -0.89 0.93 -17.33
N HIS A 136 -2.12 0.49 -17.11
CA HIS A 136 -3.00 0.94 -16.06
C HIS A 136 -2.88 0.11 -14.77
N CYS A 137 -3.67 0.47 -13.76
CA CYS A 137 -3.52 -0.01 -12.40
C CYS A 137 -3.69 -1.52 -12.26
N GLY A 138 -2.81 -2.11 -11.46
CA GLY A 138 -2.90 -3.44 -10.87
C GLY A 138 -1.96 -3.45 -9.66
N HIS A 139 -2.20 -4.30 -8.68
CA HIS A 139 -1.33 -4.45 -7.51
C HIS A 139 -0.32 -5.60 -7.70
N ASP A 140 -0.19 -6.13 -8.92
CA ASP A 140 0.68 -7.24 -9.26
C ASP A 140 2.16 -6.94 -8.92
N ASP A 141 2.61 -5.71 -9.19
CA ASP A 141 3.98 -5.28 -8.92
C ASP A 141 4.26 -5.03 -7.43
N TYR A 142 3.28 -4.46 -6.71
CA TYR A 142 3.35 -4.31 -5.27
C TYR A 142 3.46 -5.68 -4.57
N HIS A 143 2.67 -6.66 -5.02
CA HIS A 143 2.73 -8.03 -4.50
C HIS A 143 3.89 -8.87 -5.07
N CYS A 144 4.59 -8.38 -6.09
CA CYS A 144 5.77 -9.03 -6.65
C CYS A 144 6.94 -9.06 -5.67
N ILE A 145 6.98 -8.14 -4.70
CA ILE A 145 8.11 -7.94 -3.78
C ILE A 145 7.84 -8.42 -2.35
N ASP A 146 6.72 -9.10 -2.13
CA ASP A 146 6.21 -9.53 -0.82
C ASP A 146 7.20 -10.40 -0.01
N ASP A 147 8.19 -10.98 -0.68
CA ASP A 147 9.22 -11.90 -0.20
C ASP A 147 10.60 -11.23 0.05
N THR A 148 10.83 -10.04 -0.49
CA THR A 148 12.13 -9.37 -0.48
C THR A 148 12.59 -8.91 0.91
N GLY A 149 11.64 -8.65 1.81
CA GLY A 149 11.85 -8.07 3.13
C GLY A 149 11.77 -6.54 3.18
N PHE A 150 11.38 -5.87 2.09
CA PHE A 150 10.87 -4.51 2.16
C PHE A 150 9.63 -4.50 3.05
N PHE A 151 9.53 -3.51 3.94
CA PHE A 151 8.23 -3.24 4.54
C PHE A 151 7.39 -2.44 3.54
N GLN A 152 6.09 -2.68 3.53
CA GLN A 152 5.20 -2.27 2.44
C GLN A 152 4.03 -1.50 3.03
N VAL A 153 3.86 -0.25 2.61
CA VAL A 153 2.68 0.58 2.89
C VAL A 153 1.99 0.99 1.60
N PHE A 154 0.69 1.22 1.63
CA PHE A 154 -0.11 1.51 0.44
C PHE A 154 -1.04 2.71 0.68
N ALA A 155 -0.92 3.72 -0.17
CA ALA A 155 -1.74 4.92 -0.12
C ALA A 155 -3.09 4.71 -0.79
N ASN A 156 -4.16 5.17 -0.14
CA ASN A 156 -5.52 5.09 -0.66
C ASN A 156 -5.95 6.34 -1.45
N ASN A 157 -5.15 7.40 -1.48
CA ASN A 157 -5.37 8.65 -2.23
C ASN A 157 -4.06 9.47 -2.30
N ALA A 158 -4.06 10.64 -2.96
CA ALA A 158 -2.87 11.47 -3.15
C ALA A 158 -2.35 12.10 -1.84
N GLN A 159 -3.24 12.45 -0.91
CA GLN A 159 -2.83 12.86 0.45
C GLN A 159 -2.06 11.73 1.15
N GLY A 160 -2.57 10.50 1.07
CA GLY A 160 -1.92 9.31 1.59
C GLY A 160 -0.58 9.03 0.92
N ALA A 161 -0.46 9.30 -0.37
CA ALA A 161 0.80 9.14 -1.10
C ALA A 161 1.89 10.09 -0.56
N ALA A 162 1.54 11.36 -0.29
CA ALA A 162 2.44 12.31 0.36
C ALA A 162 2.79 11.89 1.80
N ASP A 163 1.78 11.65 2.64
CA ASP A 163 1.99 11.41 4.07
C ASP A 163 2.72 10.08 4.33
N LEU A 164 2.34 9.00 3.62
CA LEU A 164 2.99 7.69 3.76
C LEU A 164 4.43 7.68 3.22
N ASN A 165 4.79 8.59 2.31
CA ASN A 165 6.17 8.73 1.87
C ASN A 165 7.06 9.21 3.03
N LEU A 166 6.64 10.25 3.77
CA LEU A 166 7.37 10.75 4.94
C LEU A 166 7.35 9.77 6.11
N ILE A 167 6.18 9.15 6.39
CA ILE A 167 6.04 8.11 7.43
C ILE A 167 6.94 6.92 7.10
N GLY A 168 6.87 6.41 5.86
CA GLY A 168 7.69 5.30 5.39
C GLY A 168 9.18 5.61 5.50
N ARG A 169 9.61 6.81 5.09
CA ARG A 169 11.01 7.23 5.23
C ARG A 169 11.50 7.16 6.67
N LYS A 170 10.74 7.72 7.61
CA LYS A 170 11.12 7.70 9.03
C LYS A 170 11.15 6.27 9.59
N ILE A 171 10.17 5.44 9.25
CA ILE A 171 10.17 4.02 9.65
C ILE A 171 11.40 3.31 9.08
N ALA A 172 11.76 3.55 7.82
CA ALA A 172 12.91 2.93 7.19
C ALA A 172 14.22 3.26 7.91
N GLU A 173 14.41 4.54 8.22
CA GLU A 173 15.60 5.03 8.91
C GLU A 173 15.69 4.52 10.35
N LEU A 174 14.59 4.44 11.09
CA LEU A 174 14.58 3.94 12.47
C LEU A 174 14.73 2.41 12.54
N SER A 175 14.16 1.68 11.58
CA SER A 175 14.21 0.21 11.53
C SER A 175 15.44 -0.34 10.79
N LEU A 176 16.13 0.50 10.01
CA LEU A 176 17.15 0.08 9.04
C LEU A 176 16.65 -1.00 8.06
N THR A 177 15.40 -0.84 7.61
CA THR A 177 14.75 -1.69 6.62
C THR A 177 14.16 -0.80 5.54
N PRO A 178 14.40 -1.04 4.24
CA PRO A 178 13.86 -0.17 3.20
C PRO A 178 12.33 -0.24 3.10
N ALA A 179 11.74 0.86 2.62
CA ALA A 179 10.29 1.01 2.47
C ALA A 179 9.87 0.84 1.01
N ALA A 180 8.75 0.18 0.79
CA ALA A 180 7.98 0.26 -0.46
C ALA A 180 6.69 1.04 -0.18
N VAL A 181 6.53 2.19 -0.84
CA VAL A 181 5.36 3.06 -0.72
C VAL A 181 4.57 2.97 -2.02
N GLY A 182 3.47 2.21 -1.98
CA GLY A 182 2.59 1.99 -3.12
C GLY A 182 1.48 3.04 -3.22
N GLN A 183 1.05 3.32 -4.44
CA GLN A 183 -0.19 4.05 -4.75
C GLN A 183 -0.77 3.53 -6.07
N ASP A 184 -2.07 3.70 -6.30
CA ASP A 184 -2.69 3.19 -7.52
C ASP A 184 -2.25 3.96 -8.78
N GLY A 185 -1.69 3.25 -9.76
CA GLY A 185 -1.35 3.79 -11.06
C GLY A 185 -2.56 4.39 -11.79
N PHE A 186 -2.43 5.61 -12.31
CA PHE A 186 -3.47 6.47 -12.89
C PHE A 186 -4.58 6.89 -11.92
N LEU A 187 -5.12 5.96 -11.13
CA LEU A 187 -6.25 6.20 -10.22
C LEU A 187 -5.87 7.00 -8.97
N THR A 188 -4.58 7.07 -8.65
CA THR A 188 -4.02 8.00 -7.65
C THR A 188 -2.86 8.79 -8.24
N THR A 189 -1.96 8.13 -8.98
CA THR A 189 -0.75 8.81 -9.51
C THR A 189 -1.06 9.96 -10.47
N HIS A 190 -2.24 9.96 -11.13
CA HIS A 190 -2.64 11.01 -12.09
C HIS A 190 -3.98 11.68 -11.71
N LEU A 191 -4.59 11.29 -10.59
CA LEU A 191 -5.86 11.87 -10.14
C LEU A 191 -5.57 13.15 -9.37
N ILE A 192 -5.89 14.29 -9.98
CA ILE A 192 -5.79 15.59 -9.30
C ILE A 192 -6.90 15.71 -8.26
N GLU A 193 -6.51 15.90 -7.01
CA GLU A 193 -7.43 16.08 -5.88
C GLU A 193 -6.90 17.13 -4.89
N PRO A 194 -7.79 17.75 -4.07
CA PRO A 194 -7.34 18.66 -3.02
C PRO A 194 -6.67 17.89 -1.88
N LEU A 195 -5.49 18.35 -1.47
CA LEU A 195 -4.70 17.80 -0.37
C LEU A 195 -4.07 18.91 0.47
N GLN A 196 -3.63 18.55 1.66
CA GLN A 196 -2.82 19.33 2.58
C GLN A 196 -1.37 18.88 2.44
N VAL A 197 -0.63 19.56 1.56
CA VAL A 197 0.77 19.24 1.27
C VAL A 197 1.62 19.48 2.52
N PRO A 198 2.46 18.52 2.94
CA PRO A 198 3.41 18.71 4.03
C PRO A 198 4.26 19.97 3.86
N GLU A 199 4.31 20.82 4.89
CA GLU A 199 5.21 21.96 4.95
C GLU A 199 6.68 21.48 4.95
N ARG A 200 7.60 22.29 4.42
CA ARG A 200 9.03 21.97 4.50
C ARG A 200 9.51 21.86 5.95
N GLU A 201 9.00 22.71 6.82
CA GLU A 201 9.29 22.72 8.26
C GLU A 201 8.79 21.43 8.96
N LEU A 202 7.67 20.86 8.49
CA LEU A 202 7.21 19.55 8.94
C LEU A 202 8.22 18.47 8.54
N VAL A 203 8.70 18.47 7.29
CA VAL A 203 9.69 17.49 6.83
C VAL A 203 10.98 17.61 7.64
N GLU A 204 11.44 18.82 7.93
CA GLU A 204 12.63 19.05 8.76
C GLU A 204 12.45 18.54 10.20
N GLU A 205 11.33 18.85 10.85
CA GLU A 205 11.07 18.43 12.24
C GLU A 205 10.77 16.92 12.36
N PHE A 206 9.95 16.39 11.45
CA PHE A 206 9.51 15.00 11.52
C PHE A 206 10.59 14.04 11.04
N CYS A 207 11.21 14.28 9.88
CA CYS A 207 12.22 13.37 9.34
C CYS A 207 13.63 13.66 9.88
N GLY A 208 13.95 14.91 10.26
CA GLY A 208 15.33 15.32 10.54
C GLY A 208 16.24 15.22 9.32
N ARG A 209 17.55 15.30 9.50
CA ARG A 209 18.56 15.21 8.43
C ARG A 209 19.23 13.83 8.38
N PRO A 210 19.71 13.37 7.20
CA PRO A 210 20.35 12.06 7.03
C PRO A 210 21.59 11.85 7.89
N ASP A 211 22.34 12.92 8.17
CA ASP A 211 23.57 12.96 8.95
C ASP A 211 23.35 13.27 10.44
N ASP A 212 22.11 13.43 10.88
CA ASP A 212 21.79 13.57 12.30
C ASP A 212 22.31 12.38 13.10
N ILE A 213 22.82 12.65 14.29
CA ILE A 213 23.12 11.63 15.29
C ILE A 213 21.88 11.43 16.16
N ILE A 214 21.25 10.28 16.01
CA ILE A 214 20.04 9.87 16.73
C ILE A 214 20.36 8.78 17.75
N ASP A 215 19.47 8.59 18.73
CA ASP A 215 19.53 7.42 19.59
C ASP A 215 19.27 6.15 18.78
N SER A 216 20.04 5.10 19.06
CA SER A 216 19.85 3.79 18.44
C SER A 216 18.48 3.20 18.88
N PRO A 217 17.49 3.07 17.97
CA PRO A 217 16.10 2.77 18.35
C PRO A 217 15.89 1.36 18.91
N THR A 218 16.69 0.39 18.47
CA THR A 218 16.53 -1.02 18.87
C THR A 218 17.75 -1.53 19.65
N PRO A 219 17.59 -2.59 20.48
CA PRO A 219 18.72 -3.23 21.15
C PRO A 219 19.79 -3.73 20.18
N ALA A 220 19.39 -4.31 19.04
CA ALA A 220 20.33 -4.75 18.02
C ALA A 220 21.15 -3.60 17.45
N GLN A 221 20.51 -2.46 17.18
CA GLN A 221 21.22 -1.27 16.71
C GLN A 221 22.16 -0.70 17.78
N ARG A 222 21.79 -0.77 19.07
CA ARG A 222 22.71 -0.41 20.17
C ARG A 222 23.94 -1.30 20.26
N ILE A 223 23.79 -2.60 19.98
CA ILE A 223 24.92 -3.54 19.95
C ILE A 223 25.85 -3.23 18.77
N VAL A 224 25.30 -2.89 17.60
CA VAL A 224 26.08 -2.66 16.37
C VAL A 224 26.73 -1.28 16.35
N TYR A 225 26.02 -0.23 16.76
CA TYR A 225 26.44 1.16 16.60
C TYR A 225 26.72 1.90 17.92
N GLY A 226 26.36 1.31 19.07
CA GLY A 226 26.36 2.00 20.37
C GLY A 226 25.06 2.76 20.64
N ASP A 227 25.02 3.54 21.73
CA ASP A 227 23.80 4.24 22.18
C ASP A 227 23.25 5.22 21.15
N LYS A 228 24.11 5.75 20.27
CA LYS A 228 23.76 6.70 19.22
C LYS A 228 24.38 6.30 17.89
N ARG A 229 23.72 6.68 16.79
CA ARG A 229 24.20 6.45 15.43
C ARG A 229 23.77 7.56 14.48
N ARG A 230 24.41 7.62 13.32
CA ARG A 230 23.91 8.40 12.17
C ARG A 230 22.53 7.87 11.75
N ARG A 231 21.61 8.77 11.40
CA ARG A 231 20.23 8.42 11.01
C ARG A 231 20.19 7.50 9.80
N VAL A 232 20.97 7.83 8.76
CA VAL A 232 21.31 6.90 7.69
C VAL A 232 22.73 6.39 7.94
N PRO A 233 22.96 5.09 8.19
CA PRO A 233 24.32 4.59 8.38
C PRO A 233 25.16 4.72 7.10
N GLU A 234 26.45 5.01 7.26
CA GLU A 234 27.44 4.90 6.19
C GLU A 234 27.97 3.47 6.19
N VAL A 235 27.54 2.68 5.21
CA VAL A 235 28.00 1.30 4.99
C VAL A 235 29.30 1.30 4.18
N TRP A 236 29.51 2.34 3.38
CA TRP A 236 30.71 2.58 2.59
C TRP A 236 31.33 3.93 2.95
N ASP A 237 32.50 3.87 3.57
CA ASP A 237 33.32 5.02 3.96
C ASP A 237 34.80 4.68 3.72
N VAL A 238 35.59 5.66 3.29
CA VAL A 238 37.03 5.53 3.10
C VAL A 238 37.79 5.62 4.42
N ASP A 239 37.25 6.34 5.41
CA ASP A 239 37.88 6.52 6.72
C ASP A 239 37.57 5.34 7.67
N ASN A 240 36.36 4.77 7.57
CA ASN A 240 35.93 3.60 8.33
C ASN A 240 35.55 2.43 7.40
N PRO A 241 36.52 1.72 6.79
CA PRO A 241 36.24 0.71 5.79
C PRO A 241 35.54 -0.52 6.39
N MET A 242 34.49 -0.98 5.72
CA MET A 242 33.74 -2.19 6.06
C MET A 242 33.56 -3.09 4.83
N LEU A 243 33.68 -4.40 5.02
CA LEU A 243 33.28 -5.38 4.00
C LEU A 243 31.77 -5.67 4.11
N SER A 244 31.01 -5.31 3.07
CA SER A 244 29.58 -5.62 2.95
C SER A 244 29.33 -6.53 1.75
N GLY A 245 28.45 -7.52 1.91
CA GLY A 245 28.11 -8.47 0.83
C GLY A 245 29.18 -9.53 0.54
N SER A 246 29.87 -10.03 1.56
CA SER A 246 30.84 -11.12 1.40
C SER A 246 30.20 -12.44 0.99
N VAL A 247 31.00 -13.34 0.42
CA VAL A 247 30.59 -14.73 0.20
C VAL A 247 30.62 -15.45 1.54
N GLN A 248 29.45 -15.93 1.99
CA GLN A 248 29.29 -16.67 3.23
C GLN A 248 29.02 -18.15 2.93
N ASN A 249 29.68 -19.04 3.67
CA ASN A 249 29.33 -20.46 3.68
C ASN A 249 28.09 -20.71 4.55
N GLN A 250 27.60 -21.96 4.53
CA GLN A 250 26.25 -22.34 4.99
C GLN A 250 25.90 -21.86 6.40
N ASP A 251 26.79 -22.03 7.38
CA ASP A 251 26.53 -21.65 8.77
C ASP A 251 26.35 -20.13 8.92
N ALA A 252 27.34 -19.35 8.47
CA ALA A 252 27.28 -17.89 8.53
C ALA A 252 26.09 -17.31 7.74
N TYR A 253 25.79 -17.87 6.57
CA TYR A 253 24.66 -17.43 5.75
C TYR A 253 23.32 -17.69 6.44
N MET A 254 23.10 -18.92 6.97
CA MET A 254 21.87 -19.26 7.67
C MET A 254 21.66 -18.37 8.91
N GLN A 255 22.73 -18.15 9.68
CA GLN A 255 22.70 -17.26 10.84
C GLN A 255 22.34 -15.82 10.43
N ALA A 256 22.99 -15.27 9.40
CA ALA A 256 22.74 -13.90 8.93
C ALA A 256 21.31 -13.71 8.42
N VAL A 257 20.75 -14.69 7.69
CA VAL A 257 19.36 -14.64 7.21
C VAL A 257 18.38 -14.74 8.37
N ALA A 258 18.55 -15.72 9.27
CA ALA A 258 17.66 -15.91 10.42
C ALA A 258 17.69 -14.71 11.39
N ALA A 259 18.86 -14.09 11.57
CA ALA A 259 19.09 -12.94 12.43
C ALA A 259 18.29 -11.70 12.03
N GLN A 260 17.92 -11.54 10.75
CA GLN A 260 17.16 -10.36 10.29
C GLN A 260 15.82 -10.23 11.00
N ARG A 261 15.18 -11.36 11.32
CA ARG A 261 13.86 -11.39 11.93
C ARG A 261 13.83 -10.81 13.36
N PRO A 262 14.53 -11.39 14.35
CA PRO A 262 14.48 -10.89 15.73
C PRO A 262 15.19 -9.55 15.91
N TYR A 263 16.22 -9.24 15.12
CA TYR A 263 17.05 -8.05 15.34
C TYR A 263 16.60 -6.82 14.57
N PHE A 264 15.85 -6.98 13.48
CA PHE A 264 15.40 -5.86 12.64
C PHE A 264 13.89 -5.90 12.38
N PHE A 265 13.37 -6.97 11.78
CA PHE A 265 11.98 -6.97 11.29
C PHE A 265 10.92 -6.96 12.40
N GLU A 266 11.16 -7.62 13.54
CA GLU A 266 10.18 -7.67 14.63
C GLU A 266 9.90 -6.31 15.28
N HIS A 267 10.81 -5.35 15.12
CA HIS A 267 10.66 -3.98 15.65
C HIS A 267 9.83 -3.06 14.75
N ILE A 268 9.65 -3.41 13.47
CA ILE A 268 9.02 -2.51 12.48
C ILE A 268 7.59 -2.14 12.89
N ALA A 269 6.79 -3.08 13.38
CA ALA A 269 5.40 -2.82 13.76
C ALA A 269 5.29 -1.77 14.89
N GLY A 270 6.12 -1.88 15.93
CA GLY A 270 6.13 -0.91 17.03
C GLY A 270 6.63 0.46 16.59
N ILE A 271 7.71 0.49 15.80
CA ILE A 271 8.22 1.74 15.20
C ILE A 271 7.16 2.39 14.31
N ALA A 272 6.42 1.61 13.52
CA ALA A 272 5.36 2.14 12.67
C ALA A 272 4.23 2.79 13.48
N ASP A 273 3.77 2.13 14.55
CA ASP A 273 2.72 2.68 15.42
C ASP A 273 3.17 4.00 16.07
N GLU A 274 4.42 4.07 16.58
CA GLU A 274 5.00 5.29 17.16
C GLU A 274 5.12 6.42 16.15
N VAL A 275 5.66 6.14 14.96
CA VAL A 275 5.85 7.14 13.89
C VAL A 275 4.51 7.67 13.38
N MET A 276 3.49 6.82 13.23
CA MET A 276 2.16 7.24 12.81
C MET A 276 1.46 8.11 13.86
N ASP A 277 1.63 7.82 15.15
CA ASP A 277 1.11 8.66 16.24
C ASP A 277 1.83 10.01 16.33
N GLU A 278 3.14 10.03 16.13
CA GLU A 278 3.93 11.27 16.04
C GLU A 278 3.45 12.15 14.87
N PHE A 279 3.26 11.54 13.69
CA PHE A 279 2.76 12.24 12.52
C PHE A 279 1.38 12.87 12.79
N HIS A 280 0.49 12.13 13.46
CA HIS A 280 -0.81 12.65 13.88
C HIS A 280 -0.69 13.80 14.88
N ALA A 281 0.24 13.72 15.84
CA ALA A 281 0.43 14.78 16.83
C ALA A 281 0.84 16.12 16.17
N LEU A 282 1.65 16.06 15.11
CA LEU A 282 2.12 17.22 14.36
C LEU A 282 1.09 17.77 13.37
N THR A 283 0.36 16.88 12.70
CA THR A 283 -0.44 17.22 11.50
C THR A 283 -1.94 17.13 11.68
N GLY A 284 -2.40 16.37 12.67
CA GLY A 284 -3.79 15.98 12.86
C GLY A 284 -4.27 14.86 11.94
N ARG A 285 -3.48 14.44 10.96
CA ARG A 285 -3.81 13.34 10.05
C ARG A 285 -3.35 12.02 10.67
N ARG A 286 -4.31 11.13 10.94
CA ARG A 286 -4.07 9.88 11.68
C ARG A 286 -3.92 8.71 10.71
N TYR A 287 -2.83 7.97 10.87
CA TYR A 287 -2.56 6.72 10.18
C TYR A 287 -2.46 5.58 11.19
N HIS A 288 -2.76 4.37 10.74
CA HIS A 288 -2.58 3.14 11.49
C HIS A 288 -2.10 2.06 10.52
N ARG A 289 -1.48 0.98 11.02
CA ARG A 289 -1.14 -0.17 10.18
C ARG A 289 -2.37 -0.80 9.51
N VAL A 290 -3.53 -0.68 10.16
CA VAL A 290 -4.85 -1.02 9.62
C VAL A 290 -5.79 0.16 9.83
N GLY A 291 -6.23 0.79 8.74
CA GLY A 291 -7.25 1.83 8.75
C GLY A 291 -8.65 1.22 8.90
N THR A 292 -9.53 1.91 9.62
CA THR A 292 -10.90 1.45 9.85
C THR A 292 -11.91 2.57 9.63
N TYR A 293 -13.04 2.24 9.02
CA TYR A 293 -14.17 3.13 8.86
C TYR A 293 -15.48 2.43 9.25
N LYS A 294 -16.14 2.93 10.30
CA LYS A 294 -17.42 2.42 10.84
C LYS A 294 -17.41 0.90 11.12
N THR A 295 -16.32 0.41 11.73
CA THR A 295 -16.11 -1.04 11.98
C THR A 295 -16.56 -1.50 13.36
N GLU A 296 -16.78 -0.57 14.29
CA GLU A 296 -17.04 -0.85 15.70
C GLU A 296 -18.31 -1.67 15.88
N ASP A 297 -19.40 -1.29 15.20
CA ASP A 297 -20.70 -1.97 15.23
C ASP A 297 -21.03 -2.75 13.95
N ALA A 298 -20.06 -2.91 13.04
CA ALA A 298 -20.28 -3.53 11.73
C ALA A 298 -20.63 -5.03 11.84
N ASP A 299 -21.64 -5.45 11.08
CA ASP A 299 -21.95 -6.87 10.86
C ASP A 299 -21.13 -7.42 9.68
N TYR A 300 -20.86 -6.60 8.66
CA TYR A 300 -20.15 -7.01 7.45
C TYR A 300 -18.96 -6.08 7.20
N LEU A 301 -17.86 -6.62 6.69
CA LEU A 301 -16.66 -5.85 6.37
C LEU A 301 -16.29 -5.97 4.89
N LEU A 302 -15.92 -4.83 4.30
CA LEU A 302 -15.13 -4.78 3.08
C LEU A 302 -13.67 -4.52 3.46
N VAL A 303 -12.75 -5.34 2.97
CA VAL A 303 -11.31 -5.25 3.26
C VAL A 303 -10.58 -5.05 1.93
N GLY A 304 -9.63 -4.12 1.87
CA GLY A 304 -8.82 -3.90 0.67
C GLY A 304 -7.71 -2.89 0.89
N GLN A 305 -7.12 -2.42 -0.22
CA GLN A 305 -6.06 -1.41 -0.26
C GLN A 305 -6.29 -0.46 -1.45
N GLY A 306 -5.67 0.72 -1.38
CA GLY A 306 -5.67 1.69 -2.49
C GLY A 306 -6.98 2.47 -2.64
N SER A 307 -7.17 3.06 -3.82
CA SER A 307 -8.26 4.01 -4.09
C SER A 307 -9.67 3.44 -3.93
N MET A 308 -9.83 2.10 -3.95
CA MET A 308 -11.12 1.47 -3.69
C MET A 308 -11.64 1.76 -2.28
N VAL A 309 -10.75 1.99 -1.30
CA VAL A 309 -11.12 2.20 0.10
C VAL A 309 -12.05 3.41 0.21
N VAL A 310 -11.73 4.50 -0.49
CA VAL A 310 -12.54 5.72 -0.51
C VAL A 310 -13.93 5.44 -1.10
N GLN A 311 -14.01 4.66 -2.18
CA GLN A 311 -15.29 4.27 -2.79
C GLN A 311 -16.12 3.35 -1.89
N ALA A 312 -15.48 2.38 -1.22
CA ALA A 312 -16.14 1.49 -0.28
C ALA A 312 -16.69 2.23 0.94
N GLN A 313 -16.03 3.30 1.41
CA GLN A 313 -16.56 4.14 2.48
C GLN A 313 -17.88 4.82 2.07
N ALA A 314 -17.93 5.36 0.85
CA ALA A 314 -19.17 5.96 0.30
C ALA A 314 -20.29 4.91 0.15
N VAL A 315 -19.97 3.71 -0.35
CA VAL A 315 -20.95 2.62 -0.47
C VAL A 315 -21.41 2.12 0.90
N ALA A 316 -20.51 2.01 1.87
CA ALA A 316 -20.86 1.63 3.24
C ALA A 316 -21.83 2.64 3.86
N ASP A 317 -21.60 3.94 3.65
CA ASP A 317 -22.51 5.00 4.13
C ASP A 317 -23.89 4.87 3.50
N TYR A 318 -23.94 4.73 2.17
CA TYR A 318 -25.18 4.53 1.43
C TYR A 318 -25.97 3.33 1.95
N LEU A 319 -25.34 2.14 2.06
CA LEU A 319 -26.01 0.92 2.50
C LEU A 319 -26.49 0.98 3.96
N ARG A 320 -25.73 1.66 4.83
CA ARG A 320 -26.14 1.92 6.22
C ARG A 320 -27.35 2.83 6.28
N GLU A 321 -27.41 3.86 5.44
CA GLU A 321 -28.49 4.84 5.43
C GLU A 321 -29.77 4.29 4.78
N THR A 322 -29.68 3.68 3.61
CA THR A 322 -30.84 3.26 2.81
C THR A 322 -31.33 1.87 3.17
N ARG A 323 -30.42 0.93 3.46
CA ARG A 323 -30.76 -0.49 3.69
C ARG A 323 -30.59 -0.95 5.13
N LYS A 324 -30.07 -0.08 6.02
CA LYS A 324 -29.79 -0.39 7.43
C LYS A 324 -28.81 -1.56 7.62
N LEU A 325 -27.96 -1.81 6.63
CA LEU A 325 -26.91 -2.82 6.71
C LEU A 325 -25.68 -2.22 7.39
N LYS A 326 -25.22 -2.81 8.50
CA LYS A 326 -24.04 -2.34 9.23
C LYS A 326 -22.75 -2.76 8.53
N VAL A 327 -22.39 -2.08 7.45
CA VAL A 327 -21.15 -2.32 6.71
C VAL A 327 -20.03 -1.44 7.28
N GLY A 328 -18.85 -2.02 7.47
CA GLY A 328 -17.61 -1.31 7.79
C GLY A 328 -16.55 -1.55 6.72
N VAL A 329 -15.55 -0.67 6.67
CA VAL A 329 -14.43 -0.78 5.71
C VAL A 329 -13.11 -0.86 6.47
N VAL A 330 -12.25 -1.76 6.03
CA VAL A 330 -10.90 -1.98 6.55
C VAL A 330 -9.90 -1.72 5.43
N ASP A 331 -8.96 -0.81 5.69
CA ASP A 331 -7.84 -0.47 4.82
C ASP A 331 -6.57 -1.13 5.35
N ILE A 332 -5.93 -2.00 4.57
CA ILE A 332 -4.63 -2.56 4.93
C ILE A 332 -3.54 -1.55 4.54
N THR A 333 -3.38 -0.50 5.35
CA THR A 333 -2.41 0.56 5.07
C THR A 333 -0.97 0.03 5.07
N MET A 334 -0.64 -0.91 5.96
CA MET A 334 0.65 -1.63 5.99
C MET A 334 0.42 -3.11 5.67
N PHE A 335 1.02 -3.60 4.59
CA PHE A 335 0.93 -5.01 4.17
C PHE A 335 2.12 -5.85 4.64
N ARG A 336 3.32 -5.25 4.73
CA ARG A 336 4.51 -5.85 5.35
C ARG A 336 5.08 -4.91 6.42
N PRO A 337 5.41 -5.40 7.62
CA PRO A 337 4.96 -6.69 8.17
C PRO A 337 3.42 -6.74 8.24
N PHE A 338 2.83 -7.90 7.93
CA PHE A 338 1.37 -8.02 7.93
C PHE A 338 0.81 -7.80 9.34
N PRO A 339 -0.20 -6.93 9.53
CA PRO A 339 -0.70 -6.52 10.85
C PRO A 339 -1.67 -7.54 11.46
N GLY A 340 -1.28 -8.81 11.45
CA GLY A 340 -2.13 -9.93 11.91
C GLY A 340 -2.53 -9.84 13.39
N ASP A 341 -1.76 -9.12 14.21
CA ASP A 341 -2.08 -8.80 15.61
C ASP A 341 -3.37 -7.97 15.75
N LEU A 342 -3.70 -7.17 14.74
CA LEU A 342 -4.91 -6.32 14.73
C LEU A 342 -6.11 -7.00 14.07
N ILE A 343 -5.86 -7.89 13.10
CA ILE A 343 -6.90 -8.54 12.28
C ILE A 343 -7.89 -9.35 13.13
N GLY A 344 -7.40 -10.15 14.08
CA GLY A 344 -8.27 -11.04 14.87
C GLY A 344 -9.37 -10.28 15.64
N GLY A 345 -9.05 -9.11 16.18
CA GLY A 345 -10.03 -8.24 16.86
C GLY A 345 -11.07 -7.66 15.91
N LEU A 346 -10.65 -7.24 14.71
CA LEU A 346 -11.54 -6.68 13.69
C LEU A 346 -12.53 -7.71 13.14
N MET A 347 -12.09 -8.96 12.95
CA MET A 347 -12.89 -10.02 12.34
C MET A 347 -13.84 -10.72 13.32
N ARG A 348 -13.62 -10.60 14.64
CA ARG A 348 -14.41 -11.29 15.66
C ARG A 348 -15.91 -11.00 15.51
N GLY A 349 -16.71 -12.06 15.38
CA GLY A 349 -18.17 -12.01 15.43
C GLY A 349 -18.84 -11.33 14.25
N ARG A 350 -18.10 -11.05 13.16
CA ARG A 350 -18.69 -10.51 11.93
C ARG A 350 -19.51 -11.59 11.23
N LYS A 351 -20.57 -11.18 10.53
CA LYS A 351 -21.44 -12.06 9.75
C LYS A 351 -20.88 -12.37 8.36
N GLY A 352 -19.96 -11.55 7.86
CA GLY A 352 -19.24 -11.81 6.62
C GLY A 352 -18.14 -10.78 6.35
N VAL A 353 -17.08 -11.23 5.69
CA VAL A 353 -15.94 -10.38 5.30
C VAL A 353 -15.59 -10.63 3.84
N ALA A 354 -15.66 -9.59 3.01
CA ALA A 354 -15.22 -9.63 1.62
C ALA A 354 -13.88 -8.90 1.50
N VAL A 355 -12.85 -9.63 1.06
CA VAL A 355 -11.52 -9.10 0.75
C VAL A 355 -11.46 -8.85 -0.75
N LEU A 356 -11.24 -7.59 -1.13
CA LEU A 356 -11.23 -7.14 -2.51
C LEU A 356 -9.81 -6.72 -2.91
N GLU A 357 -9.27 -7.39 -3.93
CA GLU A 357 -7.87 -7.22 -4.34
C GLU A 357 -7.79 -6.83 -5.81
N ARG A 358 -6.89 -5.88 -6.13
CA ARG A 358 -6.65 -5.43 -7.50
C ARG A 358 -5.53 -6.22 -8.16
N THR A 359 -5.53 -7.53 -7.94
CA THR A 359 -4.62 -8.49 -8.56
C THR A 359 -5.36 -9.81 -8.73
N ASP A 360 -4.84 -10.68 -9.60
CA ASP A 360 -5.34 -12.03 -9.75
C ASP A 360 -4.17 -13.00 -9.94
N GLN A 361 -4.09 -13.98 -9.03
CA GLN A 361 -3.04 -15.00 -8.92
C GLN A 361 -3.70 -16.39 -8.91
N PRO A 362 -4.27 -16.86 -10.03
CA PRO A 362 -5.19 -18.01 -10.05
C PRO A 362 -4.55 -19.37 -9.73
N LEU A 363 -3.22 -19.45 -9.64
CA LEU A 363 -2.52 -20.66 -9.20
C LEU A 363 -2.15 -20.63 -7.70
N ALA A 364 -2.39 -19.52 -7.01
CA ALA A 364 -2.29 -19.45 -5.56
C ALA A 364 -3.57 -19.99 -4.91
N GLU A 365 -3.45 -20.50 -3.68
CA GLU A 365 -4.59 -20.96 -2.88
C GLU A 365 -5.63 -19.84 -2.66
N ASP A 366 -5.14 -18.62 -2.46
CA ASP A 366 -5.94 -17.41 -2.31
C ASP A 366 -5.09 -16.20 -2.76
N LEU A 367 -5.79 -15.10 -3.03
CA LEU A 367 -5.15 -13.81 -3.33
C LEU A 367 -4.34 -13.29 -2.13
N PRO A 368 -3.33 -12.42 -2.35
CA PRO A 368 -2.34 -12.04 -1.33
C PRO A 368 -2.90 -11.61 0.03
N ILE A 369 -3.86 -10.68 0.08
CA ILE A 369 -4.43 -10.19 1.34
C ILE A 369 -5.27 -11.28 2.00
N MET A 370 -6.11 -11.99 1.23
CA MET A 370 -6.91 -13.09 1.76
C MET A 370 -6.04 -14.18 2.39
N ARG A 371 -4.93 -14.53 1.76
CA ARG A 371 -3.97 -15.52 2.27
C ARG A 371 -3.39 -15.11 3.63
N GLU A 372 -2.96 -13.87 3.76
CA GLU A 372 -2.44 -13.34 5.03
C GLU A 372 -3.52 -13.24 6.11
N LEU A 373 -4.74 -12.84 5.73
CA LEU A 373 -5.88 -12.76 6.65
C LEU A 373 -6.24 -14.13 7.20
N ARG A 374 -6.30 -15.18 6.35
CA ARG A 374 -6.52 -16.56 6.81
C ARG A 374 -5.40 -17.02 7.74
N ALA A 375 -4.14 -16.77 7.39
CA ALA A 375 -3.01 -17.13 8.25
C ALA A 375 -3.08 -16.44 9.63
N ALA A 376 -3.49 -15.16 9.67
CA ALA A 376 -3.68 -14.43 10.92
C ALA A 376 -4.84 -14.99 11.76
N LEU A 377 -5.96 -15.36 11.14
CA LEU A 377 -7.11 -15.95 11.83
C LEU A 377 -6.79 -17.35 12.36
N THR A 378 -6.03 -18.17 11.62
CA THR A 378 -5.58 -19.49 12.10
C THR A 378 -4.74 -19.36 13.36
N LYS A 379 -3.81 -18.40 13.43
CA LYS A 379 -3.05 -18.11 14.67
C LYS A 379 -3.96 -17.72 15.84
N CYS A 380 -5.03 -16.97 15.57
CA CYS A 380 -6.00 -16.61 16.60
C CYS A 380 -6.81 -17.82 17.10
N LEU A 381 -7.12 -18.77 16.22
CA LEU A 381 -7.75 -20.05 16.59
C LEU A 381 -6.83 -20.94 17.41
N GLU A 382 -5.54 -21.00 17.04
CA GLU A 382 -4.55 -21.72 17.83
C GLU A 382 -4.48 -21.14 19.25
N ASN A 383 -4.45 -19.81 19.39
CA ASN A 383 -4.56 -19.17 20.71
C ASN A 383 -5.85 -19.58 21.45
N GLY A 384 -7.00 -19.60 20.76
CA GLY A 384 -8.27 -20.02 21.37
C GLY A 384 -8.30 -21.49 21.78
N HIS A 385 -7.62 -22.37 21.04
CA HIS A 385 -7.48 -23.79 21.37
C HIS A 385 -6.74 -23.99 22.69
N TRP A 386 -5.63 -23.27 22.89
CA TRP A 386 -4.79 -23.38 24.09
C TRP A 386 -5.25 -22.51 25.27
N ALA A 387 -6.31 -21.71 25.12
CA ALA A 387 -6.77 -20.76 26.13
C ALA A 387 -7.08 -21.41 27.50
N HIS A 388 -7.61 -22.63 27.50
CA HIS A 388 -7.96 -23.38 28.71
C HIS A 388 -6.73 -23.84 29.54
N GLU A 389 -5.56 -23.93 28.92
CA GLU A 389 -4.29 -24.27 29.57
C GLU A 389 -3.50 -23.02 30.00
N GLY A 390 -4.04 -21.81 29.76
CA GLY A 390 -3.35 -20.54 30.00
C GLY A 390 -2.15 -20.31 29.08
N HIS A 391 -2.03 -21.08 28.00
CA HIS A 391 -0.95 -20.98 27.03
C HIS A 391 -1.40 -20.19 25.80
N LYS A 392 -0.58 -19.23 25.37
CA LYS A 392 -0.85 -18.36 24.22
C LYS A 392 0.33 -18.37 23.25
N PRO A 393 0.38 -19.31 22.28
CA PRO A 393 1.51 -19.47 21.36
C PRO A 393 1.85 -18.20 20.56
N TYR A 394 0.83 -17.38 20.28
CA TYR A 394 0.97 -16.11 19.58
C TYR A 394 0.54 -14.94 20.47
N PRO A 395 1.41 -14.42 21.35
CA PRO A 395 1.02 -13.48 22.42
C PRO A 395 0.27 -12.24 21.94
N ARG A 396 0.64 -11.72 20.76
CA ARG A 396 0.06 -10.50 20.15
C ARG A 396 -1.27 -10.73 19.42
N TYR A 397 -1.67 -11.97 19.18
CA TYR A 397 -2.89 -12.28 18.44
C TYR A 397 -4.08 -12.42 19.38
N ALA A 398 -5.29 -12.24 18.86
CA ALA A 398 -6.52 -12.47 19.62
C ALA A 398 -6.69 -13.96 19.94
N GLU A 399 -7.51 -14.28 20.95
CA GLU A 399 -8.00 -15.64 21.23
C GLU A 399 -9.40 -15.78 20.62
N LEU A 400 -9.53 -16.58 19.56
CA LEU A 400 -10.79 -16.78 18.85
C LEU A 400 -11.20 -18.27 18.90
N GLY A 401 -12.49 -18.52 19.08
CA GLY A 401 -13.10 -19.82 18.80
C GLY A 401 -13.68 -19.90 17.39
N HIS A 402 -14.08 -21.10 16.96
CA HIS A 402 -14.72 -21.28 15.64
C HIS A 402 -15.99 -20.45 15.47
N ALA A 403 -16.77 -20.26 16.54
CA ALA A 403 -17.98 -19.43 16.51
C ALA A 403 -17.71 -17.93 16.35
N ASP A 404 -16.47 -17.48 16.59
CA ASP A 404 -16.07 -16.09 16.39
C ASP A 404 -15.68 -15.77 14.95
N LEU A 405 -15.43 -16.78 14.10
CA LEU A 405 -14.94 -16.57 12.75
C LEU A 405 -16.06 -16.18 11.77
N PRO A 406 -15.87 -15.12 10.99
CA PRO A 406 -16.78 -14.81 9.90
C PRO A 406 -16.55 -15.74 8.70
N PRO A 407 -17.58 -15.98 7.87
CA PRO A 407 -17.35 -16.48 6.52
C PRO A 407 -16.55 -15.44 5.72
N LEU A 408 -15.46 -15.91 5.10
CA LEU A 408 -14.59 -15.10 4.25
C LEU A 408 -14.97 -15.28 2.78
N TYR A 409 -14.89 -14.19 2.03
CA TYR A 409 -15.17 -14.11 0.61
C TYR A 409 -14.03 -13.34 -0.07
N SER A 410 -13.50 -13.86 -1.16
CA SER A 410 -12.36 -13.32 -1.90
C SER A 410 -12.84 -12.78 -3.24
N GLY A 411 -12.46 -11.56 -3.59
CA GLY A 411 -12.91 -10.88 -4.79
C GLY A 411 -11.77 -10.20 -5.53
N ALA A 412 -11.65 -10.48 -6.83
CA ALA A 412 -10.76 -9.73 -7.71
C ALA A 412 -11.53 -8.62 -8.44
N TYR A 413 -10.92 -7.44 -8.56
CA TYR A 413 -11.55 -6.31 -9.25
C TYR A 413 -10.51 -5.43 -9.92
N GLY A 414 -10.95 -4.49 -10.76
CA GLY A 414 -10.16 -3.33 -11.14
C GLY A 414 -8.88 -3.58 -11.94
N LEU A 415 -8.65 -4.81 -12.41
CA LEU A 415 -7.44 -5.21 -13.13
C LEU A 415 -7.28 -4.34 -14.40
N GLY A 416 -6.14 -3.67 -14.51
CA GLY A 416 -5.86 -2.78 -15.63
C GLY A 416 -6.69 -1.49 -15.62
N SER A 417 -6.92 -0.91 -14.44
CA SER A 417 -7.87 0.20 -14.18
C SER A 417 -9.26 -0.05 -14.75
N ARG A 418 -9.71 -1.31 -14.78
CA ARG A 418 -11.12 -1.59 -15.02
C ARG A 418 -11.93 -0.86 -13.96
N ASP A 419 -12.97 -0.18 -14.41
CA ASP A 419 -13.76 0.68 -13.53
C ASP A 419 -14.45 -0.13 -12.42
N LEU A 420 -14.32 0.33 -11.17
CA LEU A 420 -15.05 -0.19 -10.02
C LEU A 420 -16.19 0.79 -9.71
N GLN A 421 -17.38 0.42 -10.12
CA GLN A 421 -18.58 1.21 -9.86
C GLN A 421 -19.19 0.85 -8.50
N PRO A 422 -19.99 1.74 -7.88
CA PRO A 422 -20.75 1.44 -6.65
C PRO A 422 -21.50 0.10 -6.72
N GLU A 423 -22.06 -0.26 -7.89
CA GLU A 423 -22.69 -1.56 -8.16
C GLU A 423 -21.84 -2.75 -7.71
N GLY A 424 -20.54 -2.77 -8.02
CA GLY A 424 -19.67 -3.90 -7.72
C GLY A 424 -19.45 -4.08 -6.22
N LEU A 425 -19.30 -2.98 -5.48
CA LEU A 425 -19.16 -3.00 -4.03
C LEU A 425 -20.46 -3.41 -3.34
N ILE A 426 -21.61 -2.95 -3.87
CA ILE A 426 -22.93 -3.40 -3.42
C ILE A 426 -23.08 -4.91 -3.67
N ALA A 427 -22.68 -5.40 -4.85
CA ALA A 427 -22.72 -6.82 -5.19
C ALA A 427 -21.89 -7.68 -4.20
N ALA A 428 -20.70 -7.20 -3.83
CA ALA A 428 -19.86 -7.88 -2.84
C ALA A 428 -20.54 -7.96 -1.47
N VAL A 429 -21.23 -6.90 -1.02
CA VAL A 429 -22.01 -6.92 0.23
C VAL A 429 -23.20 -7.86 0.11
N GLU A 430 -23.97 -7.78 -0.97
CA GLU A 430 -25.14 -8.63 -1.21
C GLU A 430 -24.78 -10.12 -1.23
N ASN A 431 -23.64 -10.47 -1.82
CA ASN A 431 -23.13 -11.84 -1.84
C ASN A 431 -22.86 -12.41 -0.44
N MET A 432 -22.52 -11.57 0.55
CA MET A 432 -22.28 -11.99 1.93
C MET A 432 -23.56 -12.16 2.75
N LEU A 433 -24.70 -11.63 2.31
CA LEU A 433 -25.94 -11.70 3.07
C LEU A 433 -26.43 -13.15 3.19
N PRO A 434 -27.27 -13.48 4.20
CA PRO A 434 -27.80 -14.83 4.36
C PRO A 434 -28.57 -15.36 3.14
N GLU A 435 -29.28 -14.47 2.44
CA GLU A 435 -30.04 -14.76 1.21
C GLU A 435 -29.20 -14.55 -0.07
N GLY A 436 -27.93 -14.16 0.08
CA GLY A 436 -27.01 -13.93 -1.04
C GLY A 436 -26.51 -15.23 -1.66
N HIS A 437 -25.81 -15.14 -2.79
CA HIS A 437 -25.21 -16.31 -3.46
C HIS A 437 -24.11 -16.98 -2.63
N GLN A 438 -23.50 -16.24 -1.69
CA GLN A 438 -22.39 -16.70 -0.85
C GLN A 438 -21.22 -17.32 -1.64
N GLN A 439 -21.01 -16.82 -2.85
CA GLN A 439 -19.93 -17.23 -3.74
C GLN A 439 -18.59 -16.87 -3.11
N LYS A 440 -17.75 -17.88 -2.84
CA LYS A 440 -16.49 -17.71 -2.08
C LYS A 440 -15.41 -16.96 -2.83
N PHE A 441 -15.31 -17.17 -4.14
CA PHE A 441 -14.40 -16.43 -5.01
C PHE A 441 -15.17 -15.85 -6.18
N PHE A 442 -14.98 -14.56 -6.44
CA PHE A 442 -15.69 -13.84 -7.48
C PHE A 442 -14.87 -12.70 -8.11
N TYR A 443 -15.38 -12.16 -9.20
CA TYR A 443 -14.87 -10.99 -9.88
C TYR A 443 -15.91 -9.87 -9.89
N LEU A 444 -15.44 -8.62 -9.82
CA LEU A 444 -16.25 -7.41 -9.97
C LEU A 444 -15.85 -6.64 -11.23
N GLY A 445 -16.83 -6.15 -11.98
CA GLY A 445 -16.61 -5.29 -13.16
C GLY A 445 -16.24 -6.03 -14.46
N VAL A 446 -16.35 -7.37 -14.47
CA VAL A 446 -16.13 -8.22 -15.67
C VAL A 446 -17.37 -9.06 -15.95
N ASP A 447 -17.53 -9.48 -17.20
CA ASP A 447 -18.58 -10.42 -17.63
C ASP A 447 -17.96 -11.63 -18.31
N PHE A 448 -18.22 -12.82 -17.77
CA PHE A 448 -17.90 -14.07 -18.46
C PHE A 448 -18.93 -14.43 -19.51
N VAL A 449 -20.17 -13.95 -19.34
CA VAL A 449 -21.32 -14.19 -20.21
C VAL A 449 -22.05 -12.86 -20.36
N ARG A 450 -22.27 -12.43 -21.60
CA ARG A 450 -22.99 -11.20 -21.95
C ARG A 450 -24.24 -11.51 -22.76
N GLU A 451 -25.09 -10.51 -22.97
CA GLU A 451 -26.20 -10.64 -23.92
C GLU A 451 -25.66 -10.91 -25.34
N PRO A 452 -26.28 -11.85 -26.08
CA PRO A 452 -25.87 -12.16 -27.44
C PRO A 452 -26.16 -10.97 -28.36
N THR A 453 -25.22 -10.64 -29.24
CA THR A 453 -25.40 -9.56 -30.23
C THR A 453 -26.06 -10.05 -31.53
N ASP A 454 -25.98 -11.35 -31.80
CA ASP A 454 -26.52 -12.00 -32.99
C ASP A 454 -26.72 -13.52 -32.75
N PRO A 455 -27.44 -14.25 -33.63
CA PRO A 455 -27.71 -15.68 -33.41
C PRO A 455 -26.48 -16.59 -33.38
N LYS A 456 -25.36 -16.24 -34.04
CA LYS A 456 -24.12 -17.04 -33.94
C LYS A 456 -23.48 -16.84 -32.57
N ASP A 457 -23.55 -15.62 -32.06
CA ASP A 457 -23.08 -15.28 -30.72
C ASP A 457 -23.91 -15.98 -29.64
N GLU A 458 -25.23 -16.08 -29.81
CA GLU A 458 -26.12 -16.85 -28.93
C GLU A 458 -25.71 -18.33 -28.86
N ILE A 459 -25.49 -18.98 -30.01
CA ILE A 459 -25.02 -20.38 -30.06
C ILE A 459 -23.65 -20.52 -29.35
N ARG A 460 -22.75 -19.55 -29.54
CA ARG A 460 -21.42 -19.55 -28.89
C ARG A 460 -21.54 -19.41 -27.37
N ILE A 461 -22.40 -18.51 -26.89
CA ILE A 461 -22.68 -18.32 -25.47
C ILE A 461 -23.32 -19.58 -24.88
N GLN A 462 -24.31 -20.17 -25.55
CA GLN A 462 -24.94 -21.42 -25.10
C GLN A 462 -23.93 -22.55 -24.98
N ARG A 463 -23.07 -22.76 -25.99
CA ARG A 463 -21.98 -23.75 -25.91
C ARG A 463 -21.02 -23.49 -24.75
N THR A 464 -20.77 -22.21 -24.45
CA THR A 464 -19.92 -21.82 -23.32
C THR A 464 -20.59 -22.17 -21.99
N LEU A 465 -21.89 -21.89 -21.85
CA LEU A 465 -22.66 -22.25 -20.65
C LEU A 465 -22.82 -23.77 -20.49
N ASP A 466 -22.99 -24.51 -21.59
CA ASP A 466 -23.07 -25.97 -21.55
C ASP A 466 -21.74 -26.59 -21.09
N ALA A 467 -20.61 -26.05 -21.55
CA ALA A 467 -19.28 -26.51 -21.16
C ALA A 467 -18.85 -26.03 -19.77
N TYR A 468 -19.31 -24.84 -19.35
CA TYR A 468 -18.94 -24.17 -18.11
C TYR A 468 -20.20 -23.64 -17.39
N PRO A 469 -21.04 -24.52 -16.81
CA PRO A 469 -22.35 -24.15 -16.28
C PRO A 469 -22.30 -23.12 -15.14
N ASN A 470 -21.18 -23.05 -14.43
CA ASN A 470 -21.00 -22.14 -13.28
C ASN A 470 -20.28 -20.83 -13.64
N ILE A 471 -19.85 -20.63 -14.90
CA ILE A 471 -18.99 -19.49 -15.26
C ILE A 471 -19.65 -18.14 -15.00
N LYS A 472 -20.98 -18.06 -15.18
CA LYS A 472 -21.75 -16.84 -14.91
C LYS A 472 -21.68 -16.44 -13.44
N GLY A 473 -21.62 -17.41 -12.53
CA GLY A 473 -21.57 -17.17 -11.08
C GLY A 473 -20.24 -16.58 -10.59
N LEU A 474 -19.19 -16.58 -11.43
CA LEU A 474 -17.91 -15.97 -11.08
C LEU A 474 -17.94 -14.44 -11.16
N ALA A 475 -18.87 -13.83 -11.90
CA ALA A 475 -19.03 -12.38 -11.95
C ALA A 475 -20.24 -11.97 -11.11
N LEU A 476 -20.03 -11.12 -10.11
CA LEU A 476 -21.14 -10.57 -9.33
C LEU A 476 -21.70 -9.30 -9.97
N ARG A 477 -23.01 -9.13 -9.85
CA ARG A 477 -23.76 -7.95 -10.27
C ARG A 477 -24.60 -7.47 -9.10
N GLY A 478 -24.55 -6.16 -8.84
CA GLY A 478 -25.27 -5.55 -7.74
C GLY A 478 -26.71 -5.27 -8.17
N SER A 479 -27.63 -5.21 -7.21
CA SER A 479 -29.03 -4.88 -7.50
C SER A 479 -29.24 -3.44 -8.01
N GLU A 480 -28.28 -2.54 -7.77
CA GLU A 480 -28.35 -1.14 -8.19
C GLU A 480 -26.96 -0.51 -8.36
N ASN A 481 -26.89 0.61 -9.09
CA ASN A 481 -25.70 1.44 -9.23
C ASN A 481 -26.01 2.91 -8.89
N PRO A 482 -26.05 3.28 -7.61
CA PRO A 482 -26.46 4.61 -7.18
C PRO A 482 -25.38 5.65 -7.50
N ASP A 483 -25.82 6.88 -7.79
CA ASP A 483 -24.92 8.04 -7.80
C ASP A 483 -24.61 8.44 -6.36
N LEU A 484 -23.34 8.29 -5.96
CA LEU A 484 -22.84 8.57 -4.61
C LEU A 484 -22.05 9.88 -4.52
N LEU A 485 -22.16 10.75 -5.53
CA LEU A 485 -21.54 12.06 -5.47
C LEU A 485 -22.09 12.87 -4.28
N PRO A 486 -21.24 13.63 -3.57
CA PRO A 486 -21.69 14.47 -2.46
C PRO A 486 -22.80 15.46 -2.90
N PRO A 487 -23.79 15.76 -2.03
CA PRO A 487 -24.80 16.74 -2.34
C PRO A 487 -24.21 18.09 -2.78
N GLY A 488 -24.64 18.58 -3.95
CA GLY A 488 -24.14 19.82 -4.54
C GLY A 488 -22.83 19.68 -5.34
N ALA A 489 -22.29 18.46 -5.49
CA ALA A 489 -21.20 18.21 -6.41
C ALA A 489 -21.63 18.44 -7.87
N ILE A 490 -20.68 18.88 -8.69
CA ILE A 490 -20.87 19.08 -10.13
C ILE A 490 -19.92 18.15 -10.85
N THR A 491 -20.44 17.35 -11.78
CA THR A 491 -19.63 16.51 -12.67
C THR A 491 -19.64 17.11 -14.05
N VAL A 492 -18.45 17.29 -14.62
CA VAL A 492 -18.26 17.73 -15.99
C VAL A 492 -17.51 16.64 -16.74
N ARG A 493 -18.03 16.23 -17.90
CA ARG A 493 -17.33 15.36 -18.84
C ARG A 493 -17.00 16.16 -20.09
N MET A 494 -15.72 16.29 -20.39
CA MET A 494 -15.24 16.99 -21.57
C MET A 494 -14.85 15.99 -22.64
N HIS A 495 -15.37 16.16 -23.85
CA HIS A 495 -15.00 15.38 -25.02
C HIS A 495 -14.18 16.28 -25.95
N SER A 496 -12.93 15.93 -26.19
CA SER A 496 -12.02 16.69 -27.05
C SER A 496 -11.19 15.77 -27.92
N VAL A 497 -10.72 16.30 -29.04
CA VAL A 497 -9.66 15.69 -29.85
C VAL A 497 -8.31 15.97 -29.18
N GLY A 498 -7.38 15.02 -29.27
CA GLY A 498 -6.02 15.18 -28.76
C GLY A 498 -5.30 16.38 -29.39
N GLY A 499 -4.51 17.12 -28.59
CA GLY A 499 -3.75 18.28 -29.04
C GLY A 499 -4.48 19.63 -29.03
N TRP A 500 -5.76 19.67 -28.63
CA TRP A 500 -6.58 20.90 -28.59
C TRP A 500 -6.57 21.64 -27.25
N GLY A 501 -5.73 21.22 -26.30
CA GLY A 501 -5.57 21.89 -25.00
C GLY A 501 -6.77 21.78 -24.07
N ALA A 502 -7.69 20.81 -24.26
CA ALA A 502 -8.84 20.65 -23.37
C ALA A 502 -8.50 19.96 -22.02
N VAL A 503 -7.37 19.27 -21.95
CA VAL A 503 -6.90 18.57 -20.74
C VAL A 503 -6.08 19.51 -19.83
N THR A 504 -5.39 20.49 -20.44
CA THR A 504 -4.58 21.52 -19.78
C THR A 504 -5.41 22.76 -19.51
#